data_AF-A0A451CSK0-F1
#
_entry.id   AF-A0A451CSK0-F1
#
_cell.length_a   1.000
_cell.length_b   1.000
_cell.length_c   1.000
_cell.angle_alpha   90.00
_cell.angle_beta   90.00
_cell.angle_gamma   90.00
#
_symmetry.space_group_name_H-M   'P 1'
#
loop_
_entity.id
_entity.type
_entity.pdbx_description
1 polymer ?
#
loop_
_entity_poly.entity_id
_entity_poly.type
_entity_poly.pdbx_seq_one_letter_code
_entity_poly.pdbx_strand_id
1 'polypeptide(L)'
;MHEVVIPKSFALGRYEVTNREYAAFLNGRKPSEQKVRRWIEIKANRIEKVAGAYRAAADYERHPVTHVSWFGAVAYTKWLSEKTNRPFRLPSEAEWEYAARSGTETEYWWGNGAGANKANCDGCASQWEGNGTAPVGSFPANAFGLHDVHGNVWEWVRDCGNSTSYRSAPADGSAWEKKACKSRVIRGGGWNFKPWYARSAARFRFLPASRHSSVGFRLARDL
;
A
#
# COMPACT_ATOMS: atom_id res chain seq x y z
N MET A 1 7.51 -22.06 2.72
CA MET A 1 6.78 -21.62 3.92
C MET A 1 7.80 -21.44 5.03
N HIS A 2 7.65 -20.43 5.88
CA HIS A 2 8.45 -20.23 7.09
C HIS A 2 7.56 -19.60 8.15
N GLU A 3 7.83 -19.88 9.41
CA GLU A 3 7.09 -19.32 10.54
C GLU A 3 7.60 -17.92 10.86
N VAL A 4 6.67 -17.02 11.22
CA VAL A 4 6.97 -15.66 11.68
C VAL A 4 6.15 -15.38 12.92
N VAL A 5 6.82 -14.92 13.98
CA VAL A 5 6.18 -14.44 15.22
C VAL A 5 6.31 -12.93 15.25
N ILE A 6 5.19 -12.21 15.35
CA ILE A 6 5.18 -10.74 15.51
C ILE A 6 4.99 -10.45 17.01
N PRO A 7 6.07 -10.13 17.76
CA PRO A 7 6.02 -10.11 19.23
C PRO A 7 5.33 -8.86 19.81
N LYS A 8 5.11 -7.83 18.98
CA LYS A 8 4.52 -6.55 19.40
C LYS A 8 3.24 -6.29 18.65
N SER A 9 2.23 -5.80 19.36
CA SER A 9 1.01 -5.33 18.71
C SER A 9 1.31 -4.09 17.88
N PHE A 10 0.66 -3.99 16.73
CA PHE A 10 0.73 -2.85 15.82
C PHE A 10 -0.66 -2.56 15.28
N ALA A 11 -0.90 -1.33 14.84
CA ALA A 11 -2.09 -0.98 14.08
C ALA A 11 -1.75 -0.88 12.59
N LEU A 12 -2.66 -1.31 11.73
CA LEU A 12 -2.58 -1.13 10.29
C LEU A 12 -3.72 -0.24 9.79
N GLY A 13 -3.44 0.59 8.78
CA GLY A 13 -4.42 1.43 8.13
C GLY A 13 -5.57 0.58 7.59
N ARG A 14 -6.79 0.91 8.02
CA ARG A 14 -8.03 0.27 7.56
C ARG A 14 -8.17 0.28 6.03
N TYR A 15 -7.67 1.36 5.43
CA TYR A 15 -7.66 1.66 4.02
C TYR A 15 -6.23 2.00 3.57
N GLU A 16 -5.96 1.95 2.27
CA GLU A 16 -4.81 2.64 1.69
C GLU A 16 -4.93 4.16 1.91
N VAL A 17 -3.79 4.86 1.90
CA VAL A 17 -3.78 6.32 2.00
C VAL A 17 -4.45 6.91 0.77
N THR A 18 -5.38 7.83 0.97
CA THR A 18 -6.19 8.43 -0.09
C THR A 18 -5.52 9.64 -0.74
N ASN A 19 -6.01 10.02 -1.93
CA ASN A 19 -5.58 11.26 -2.60
C ASN A 19 -5.79 12.50 -1.72
N ARG A 20 -6.92 12.58 -1.02
CA ARG A 20 -7.22 13.70 -0.11
C ARG A 20 -6.21 13.78 1.03
N GLU A 21 -5.89 12.66 1.65
CA GLU A 21 -4.89 12.60 2.73
C GLU A 21 -3.49 12.96 2.24
N TYR A 22 -3.08 12.46 1.07
CA TYR A 22 -1.79 12.78 0.50
C TYR A 22 -1.67 14.26 0.09
N ALA A 23 -2.74 14.87 -0.44
CA ALA A 23 -2.79 16.30 -0.71
C ALA A 23 -2.63 17.12 0.58
N ALA A 24 -3.27 16.70 1.69
CA ALA A 24 -3.09 17.33 3.00
C ALA A 24 -1.65 17.22 3.51
N PHE A 25 -0.97 16.10 3.27
CA PHE A 25 0.47 15.96 3.51
C PHE A 25 1.29 16.97 2.73
N LEU A 26 1.09 17.09 1.42
CA LEU A 26 1.85 18.03 0.59
C LEU A 26 1.64 19.48 1.04
N ASN A 27 0.40 19.84 1.40
CA ASN A 27 0.07 21.17 1.92
C ASN A 27 0.68 21.42 3.32
N GLY A 28 0.68 20.42 4.19
CA GLY A 28 1.23 20.52 5.54
C GLY A 28 2.75 20.56 5.56
N ARG A 29 3.42 19.79 4.69
CA ARG A 29 4.89 19.68 4.64
C ARG A 29 5.53 20.78 3.79
N LYS A 30 4.78 21.37 2.83
CA LYS A 30 5.25 22.37 1.87
C LYS A 30 6.62 22.01 1.25
N PRO A 31 6.78 20.80 0.66
CA PRO A 31 8.05 20.38 0.10
C PRO A 31 8.45 21.20 -1.13
N SER A 32 9.76 21.24 -1.43
CA SER A 32 10.25 21.79 -2.70
C SER A 32 9.73 20.99 -3.89
N GLU A 33 9.65 21.61 -5.06
CA GLU A 33 9.16 20.93 -6.27
C GLU A 33 9.99 19.70 -6.64
N GLN A 34 11.30 19.74 -6.39
CA GLN A 34 12.19 18.59 -6.59
C GLN A 34 11.80 17.41 -5.70
N LYS A 35 11.45 17.66 -4.42
CA LYS A 35 10.96 16.62 -3.51
C LYS A 35 9.62 16.09 -3.99
N VAL A 36 8.71 16.96 -4.40
CA VAL A 36 7.41 16.57 -4.96
C VAL A 36 7.57 15.63 -6.15
N ARG A 37 8.38 16.01 -7.16
CA ARG A 37 8.65 15.18 -8.35
C ARG A 37 9.26 13.82 -8.00
N ARG A 38 10.06 13.75 -6.94
CA ARG A 38 10.62 12.49 -6.43
C ARG A 38 9.56 11.62 -5.74
N TRP A 39 8.63 12.23 -5.01
CA TRP A 39 7.64 11.55 -4.19
C TRP A 39 6.43 11.06 -4.97
N ILE A 40 5.92 11.88 -5.89
CA ILE A 40 4.65 11.62 -6.55
C ILE A 40 4.58 12.27 -7.94
N GLU A 41 3.92 11.60 -8.87
CA GLU A 41 3.56 12.18 -10.17
C GLU A 41 2.15 12.78 -10.10
N ILE A 42 2.10 14.05 -9.70
CA ILE A 42 0.86 14.75 -9.35
C ILE A 42 -0.18 14.75 -10.47
N LYS A 43 0.23 15.07 -11.71
CA LYS A 43 -0.68 15.12 -12.87
C LYS A 43 -1.34 13.76 -13.17
N ALA A 44 -0.63 12.66 -12.93
CA ALA A 44 -1.14 11.32 -13.20
C ALA A 44 -2.05 10.82 -12.07
N ASN A 45 -1.87 11.30 -10.84
CA ASN A 45 -2.58 10.84 -9.65
C ASN A 45 -3.84 11.65 -9.29
N ARG A 46 -4.41 12.43 -10.23
CA ARG A 46 -5.64 13.23 -9.99
C ARG A 46 -5.53 14.17 -8.75
N ILE A 47 -4.31 14.61 -8.44
CA ILE A 47 -4.02 15.69 -7.50
C ILE A 47 -3.57 16.87 -8.33
N GLU A 48 -4.05 18.07 -8.03
CA GLU A 48 -3.71 19.28 -8.76
C GLU A 48 -3.27 20.38 -7.81
N LYS A 49 -2.44 21.30 -8.29
CA LYS A 49 -2.02 22.48 -7.53
C LYS A 49 -2.83 23.67 -8.00
N VAL A 50 -3.83 24.08 -7.21
CA VAL A 50 -4.72 25.20 -7.51
C VAL A 50 -4.47 26.32 -6.51
N ALA A 51 -4.18 27.53 -6.99
CA ALA A 51 -3.86 28.69 -6.15
C ALA A 51 -2.80 28.41 -5.07
N GLY A 52 -1.77 27.64 -5.42
CA GLY A 52 -0.67 27.29 -4.51
C GLY A 52 -0.93 26.12 -3.56
N ALA A 53 -2.15 25.59 -3.49
CA ALA A 53 -2.50 24.44 -2.65
C ALA A 53 -2.76 23.17 -3.48
N TYR A 54 -2.35 22.02 -2.94
CA TYR A 54 -2.67 20.71 -3.52
C TYR A 54 -4.09 20.31 -3.16
N ARG A 55 -4.87 19.87 -4.15
CA ARG A 55 -6.24 19.36 -3.98
C ARG A 55 -6.41 18.10 -4.82
N ALA A 56 -7.05 17.09 -4.24
CA ALA A 56 -7.48 15.93 -5.02
C ALA A 56 -8.70 16.33 -5.86
N ALA A 57 -8.86 15.74 -7.04
CA ALA A 57 -10.09 15.88 -7.81
C ALA A 57 -11.28 15.35 -7.00
N ALA A 58 -12.43 16.02 -7.10
CA ALA A 58 -13.58 15.78 -6.21
C ALA A 58 -14.09 14.33 -6.25
N ASP A 59 -14.09 13.73 -7.44
CA ASP A 59 -14.47 12.34 -7.70
C ASP A 59 -13.38 11.32 -7.32
N TYR A 60 -12.14 11.77 -7.07
CA TYR A 60 -10.99 10.92 -6.69
C TYR A 60 -10.49 11.13 -5.26
N GLU A 61 -11.16 11.94 -4.44
CA GLU A 61 -10.71 12.22 -3.06
C GLU A 61 -10.53 10.97 -2.21
N ARG A 62 -11.45 10.00 -2.34
CA ARG A 62 -11.42 8.73 -1.60
C ARG A 62 -10.71 7.60 -2.35
N HIS A 63 -10.18 7.84 -3.54
CA HIS A 63 -9.38 6.84 -4.22
C HIS A 63 -7.99 6.76 -3.55
N PRO A 64 -7.35 5.58 -3.56
CA PRO A 64 -6.00 5.44 -3.05
C PRO A 64 -5.04 6.33 -3.82
N VAL A 65 -4.07 6.91 -3.12
CA VAL A 65 -2.96 7.63 -3.74
C VAL A 65 -2.12 6.64 -4.54
N THR A 66 -1.95 6.93 -5.83
CA THR A 66 -1.13 6.17 -6.78
C THR A 66 -0.04 7.05 -7.37
N HIS A 67 0.77 6.50 -8.27
CA HIS A 67 1.96 7.16 -8.78
C HIS A 67 2.86 7.74 -7.68
N VAL A 68 2.85 7.11 -6.51
CA VAL A 68 3.66 7.48 -5.36
C VAL A 68 4.85 6.54 -5.28
N SER A 69 6.03 7.12 -5.09
CA SER A 69 7.25 6.34 -4.90
C SER A 69 7.34 5.85 -3.46
N TRP A 70 8.16 4.82 -3.22
CA TRP A 70 8.44 4.36 -1.86
C TRP A 70 8.97 5.51 -0.99
N PHE A 71 9.78 6.41 -1.56
CA PHE A 71 10.26 7.60 -0.87
C PHE A 71 9.12 8.58 -0.51
N GLY A 72 8.12 8.71 -1.37
CA GLY A 72 6.93 9.53 -1.11
C GLY A 72 6.05 8.94 0.00
N ALA A 73 5.90 7.62 0.03
CA ALA A 73 5.18 6.90 1.08
C ALA A 73 5.88 7.03 2.45
N VAL A 74 7.20 6.87 2.50
CA VAL A 74 7.99 7.09 3.72
C VAL A 74 7.99 8.55 4.17
N ALA A 75 8.03 9.50 3.24
CA ALA A 75 7.94 10.92 3.59
C ALA A 75 6.59 11.26 4.24
N TYR A 76 5.50 10.67 3.74
CA TYR A 76 4.18 10.79 4.34
C TYR A 76 4.16 10.23 5.76
N THR A 77 4.70 9.02 5.99
CA THR A 77 4.68 8.41 7.34
C THR A 77 5.47 9.25 8.33
N LYS A 78 6.64 9.77 7.93
CA LYS A 78 7.45 10.68 8.76
C LYS A 78 6.71 11.95 9.13
N TRP A 79 6.08 12.60 8.15
CA TRP A 79 5.29 13.81 8.41
C TRP A 79 4.14 13.54 9.36
N LEU A 80 3.43 12.42 9.20
CA LEU A 80 2.32 12.09 10.08
C LEU A 80 2.82 11.79 11.50
N SER A 81 3.96 11.12 11.65
CA SER A 81 4.60 10.91 12.95
C SER A 81 4.96 12.22 13.64
N GLU A 82 5.62 13.13 12.92
CA GLU A 82 5.96 14.47 13.42
C GLU A 82 4.71 15.25 13.85
N LYS A 83 3.63 15.19 13.05
CA LYS A 83 2.40 15.95 13.29
C LYS A 83 1.56 15.44 14.46
N THR A 84 1.64 14.14 14.75
CA THR A 84 0.77 13.49 15.74
C THR A 84 1.51 13.00 16.97
N ASN A 85 2.84 13.08 16.98
CA ASN A 85 3.72 12.47 17.98
C ASN A 85 3.43 10.97 18.18
N ARG A 86 3.17 10.25 17.08
CA ARG A 86 2.90 8.80 17.07
C ARG A 86 3.82 8.08 16.07
N PRO A 87 4.22 6.84 16.32
CA PRO A 87 5.23 6.14 15.50
C PRO A 87 4.61 5.54 14.23
N PHE A 88 4.28 6.37 13.24
CA PHE A 88 3.82 5.91 11.92
C PHE A 88 4.99 5.49 11.01
N ARG A 89 4.77 4.41 10.26
CA ARG A 89 5.72 3.81 9.32
C ARG A 89 4.98 3.04 8.21
N LEU A 90 5.74 2.52 7.25
CA LEU A 90 5.22 1.44 6.40
C LEU A 90 5.25 0.12 7.18
N PRO A 91 4.29 -0.79 6.93
CA PRO A 91 4.35 -2.14 7.49
C PRO A 91 5.58 -2.90 6.98
N SER A 92 6.04 -3.90 7.73
CA SER A 92 6.89 -4.95 7.14
C SER A 92 6.06 -5.83 6.19
N GLU A 93 6.74 -6.57 5.32
CA GLU A 93 6.11 -7.57 4.45
C GLU A 93 5.35 -8.61 5.28
N ALA A 94 5.94 -9.03 6.41
CA ALA A 94 5.34 -10.00 7.32
C ALA A 94 4.08 -9.47 8.02
N GLU A 95 4.13 -8.25 8.56
CA GLU A 95 2.97 -7.59 9.17
C GLU A 95 1.83 -7.43 8.17
N TRP A 96 2.16 -7.03 6.93
CA TRP A 96 1.18 -6.88 5.87
C TRP A 96 0.52 -8.23 5.54
N GLU A 97 1.29 -9.31 5.35
CA GLU A 97 0.72 -10.63 5.03
C GLU A 97 -0.13 -11.18 6.19
N TYR A 98 0.37 -11.08 7.42
CA TYR A 98 -0.38 -11.48 8.62
C TYR A 98 -1.74 -10.79 8.67
N ALA A 99 -1.74 -9.47 8.46
CA ALA A 99 -2.94 -8.68 8.53
C ALA A 99 -3.90 -8.95 7.35
N ALA A 100 -3.37 -9.16 6.14
CA ALA A 100 -4.17 -9.50 4.96
C ALA A 100 -4.88 -10.85 5.12
N ARG A 101 -4.18 -11.85 5.68
CA ARG A 101 -4.71 -13.20 5.95
C ARG A 101 -5.78 -13.22 7.03
N SER A 102 -5.69 -12.34 8.03
CA SER A 102 -6.64 -12.21 9.15
C SER A 102 -7.06 -13.55 9.76
N GLY A 103 -6.10 -14.44 10.03
CA GLY A 103 -6.35 -15.75 10.63
C GLY A 103 -6.59 -16.92 9.65
N THR A 104 -6.49 -16.69 8.34
CA THR A 104 -6.67 -17.73 7.32
C THR A 104 -5.37 -18.14 6.63
N GLU A 105 -5.32 -19.38 6.13
CA GLU A 105 -4.19 -19.91 5.36
C GLU A 105 -4.46 -19.93 3.84
N THR A 106 -5.67 -19.54 3.44
CA THR A 106 -6.16 -19.60 2.05
C THR A 106 -5.55 -18.53 1.15
N GLU A 107 -5.84 -18.63 -0.15
CA GLU A 107 -5.34 -17.68 -1.15
C GLU A 107 -5.81 -16.24 -0.91
N TYR A 108 -7.05 -16.08 -0.45
CA TYR A 108 -7.65 -14.81 -0.04
C TYR A 108 -8.21 -15.01 1.37
N TRP A 109 -8.45 -13.92 2.12
CA TRP A 109 -9.01 -14.05 3.47
C TRP A 109 -10.40 -14.71 3.50
N TRP A 110 -11.14 -14.67 2.38
CA TRP A 110 -12.46 -15.30 2.24
C TRP A 110 -12.43 -16.72 1.65
N GLY A 111 -11.25 -17.31 1.42
CA GLY A 111 -11.11 -18.65 0.85
C GLY A 111 -10.21 -18.72 -0.38
N ASN A 112 -10.36 -19.80 -1.15
CA ASN A 112 -9.59 -20.02 -2.37
C ASN A 112 -10.37 -19.52 -3.59
N GLY A 113 -9.68 -18.86 -4.52
CA GLY A 113 -10.30 -18.18 -5.65
C GLY A 113 -10.75 -16.74 -5.36
N ALA A 114 -10.63 -15.88 -6.37
CA ALA A 114 -10.92 -14.45 -6.26
C ALA A 114 -12.40 -14.16 -6.00
N GLY A 115 -13.30 -15.03 -6.46
CA GLY A 115 -14.73 -14.76 -6.51
C GLY A 115 -15.07 -13.63 -7.47
N ALA A 116 -16.31 -13.15 -7.42
CA ALA A 116 -16.79 -12.03 -8.19
C ALA A 116 -17.08 -10.83 -7.27
N ASN A 117 -16.63 -9.64 -7.67
CA ASN A 117 -16.84 -8.36 -7.00
C ASN A 117 -16.43 -8.34 -5.51
N LYS A 118 -15.40 -9.10 -5.14
CA LYS A 118 -14.80 -9.11 -3.78
C LYS A 118 -13.48 -8.32 -3.69
N ALA A 119 -12.95 -7.92 -4.83
CA ALA A 119 -11.68 -7.26 -5.01
C ALA A 119 -11.71 -6.46 -6.32
N ASN A 120 -10.84 -5.46 -6.46
CA ASN A 120 -10.61 -4.79 -7.74
C ASN A 120 -9.32 -5.32 -8.39
N CYS A 121 -9.45 -6.20 -9.38
CA CYS A 121 -8.35 -6.78 -10.13
C CYS A 121 -8.86 -7.22 -11.52
N ASP A 122 -7.98 -7.41 -12.50
CA ASP A 122 -8.31 -7.93 -13.83
C ASP A 122 -8.71 -9.42 -13.73
N GLY A 123 -9.99 -9.74 -13.84
CA GLY A 123 -10.62 -11.03 -13.60
C GLY A 123 -11.35 -11.14 -12.26
N CYS A 124 -11.58 -10.04 -11.52
CA CYS A 124 -12.32 -10.03 -10.26
C CYS A 124 -13.81 -9.68 -10.43
N ALA A 125 -14.28 -9.35 -11.63
CA ALA A 125 -15.63 -8.90 -11.96
C ALA A 125 -16.12 -7.68 -11.16
N SER A 126 -15.22 -6.73 -10.88
CA SER A 126 -15.59 -5.44 -10.28
C SER A 126 -15.86 -4.40 -11.37
N GLN A 127 -16.70 -3.40 -11.10
CA GLN A 127 -16.98 -2.33 -12.08
C GLN A 127 -15.76 -1.46 -12.44
N TRP A 128 -14.71 -1.46 -11.60
CA TRP A 128 -13.47 -0.70 -11.82
C TRP A 128 -12.36 -1.53 -12.46
N GLU A 129 -12.58 -2.82 -12.63
CA GLU A 129 -11.62 -3.75 -13.19
C GLU A 129 -11.10 -3.26 -14.55
N GLY A 130 -9.77 -3.18 -14.70
CA GLY A 130 -9.14 -2.72 -15.94
C GLY A 130 -9.36 -1.24 -16.28
N ASN A 131 -10.14 -0.50 -15.49
CA ASN A 131 -10.50 0.90 -15.76
C ASN A 131 -9.91 1.89 -14.74
N GLY A 132 -9.54 1.43 -13.55
CA GLY A 132 -8.87 2.25 -12.56
C GLY A 132 -9.05 1.75 -11.13
N THR A 133 -8.65 2.59 -10.18
CA THR A 133 -8.86 2.31 -8.75
C THR A 133 -10.33 2.46 -8.39
N ALA A 134 -10.75 1.71 -7.37
CA ALA A 134 -12.01 1.94 -6.67
C ALA A 134 -11.77 2.91 -5.51
N PRO A 135 -12.80 3.63 -5.03
CA PRO A 135 -12.73 4.30 -3.74
C PRO A 135 -12.32 3.30 -2.65
N VAL A 136 -11.49 3.70 -1.70
CA VAL A 136 -11.13 2.81 -0.59
C VAL A 136 -12.37 2.41 0.21
N GLY A 137 -12.38 1.18 0.70
CA GLY A 137 -13.48 0.56 1.42
C GLY A 137 -14.62 0.04 0.53
N SER A 138 -14.41 -0.06 -0.79
CA SER A 138 -15.46 -0.53 -1.71
C SER A 138 -15.74 -2.03 -1.60
N PHE A 139 -14.78 -2.82 -1.10
CA PHE A 139 -14.91 -4.26 -0.94
C PHE A 139 -15.03 -4.68 0.53
N PRO A 140 -15.53 -5.89 0.83
CA PRO A 140 -15.72 -6.34 2.21
C PRO A 140 -14.41 -6.33 3.02
N ALA A 141 -14.52 -5.96 4.30
CA ALA A 141 -13.41 -6.03 5.22
C ALA A 141 -13.09 -7.47 5.62
N ASN A 142 -11.81 -7.76 5.85
CA ASN A 142 -11.40 -9.01 6.47
C ASN A 142 -11.70 -9.05 7.98
N ALA A 143 -11.36 -10.15 8.67
CA ALA A 143 -11.69 -10.32 10.09
C ALA A 143 -10.98 -9.32 11.02
N PHE A 144 -9.92 -8.64 10.55
CA PHE A 144 -9.24 -7.56 11.28
C PHE A 144 -9.78 -6.17 10.90
N GLY A 145 -10.83 -6.09 10.09
CA GLY A 145 -11.46 -4.85 9.68
C GLY A 145 -10.74 -4.13 8.54
N LEU A 146 -9.78 -4.78 7.86
CA LEU A 146 -9.03 -4.18 6.75
C LEU A 146 -9.76 -4.37 5.42
N HIS A 147 -9.84 -3.30 4.65
CA HIS A 147 -10.39 -3.33 3.29
C HIS A 147 -9.27 -3.35 2.25
N ASP A 148 -9.64 -3.82 1.06
CA ASP A 148 -8.85 -3.69 -0.17
C ASP A 148 -7.45 -4.34 -0.11
N VAL A 149 -7.23 -5.25 0.84
CA VAL A 149 -5.96 -6.01 0.97
C VAL A 149 -5.74 -7.01 -0.17
N HIS A 150 -6.74 -7.20 -1.03
CA HIS A 150 -6.68 -8.03 -2.24
C HIS A 150 -7.19 -7.19 -3.42
N GLY A 151 -6.29 -6.62 -4.20
CA GLY A 151 -6.59 -5.78 -5.36
C GLY A 151 -6.52 -4.28 -5.04
N ASN A 152 -7.26 -3.50 -5.83
CA ASN A 152 -7.26 -2.04 -5.89
C ASN A 152 -5.88 -1.46 -6.25
N VAL A 153 -4.93 -1.41 -5.32
CA VAL A 153 -3.55 -1.00 -5.60
C VAL A 153 -2.54 -1.87 -4.87
N TRP A 154 -1.39 -2.05 -5.50
CA TRP A 154 -0.23 -2.62 -4.85
C TRP A 154 0.26 -1.68 -3.77
N GLU A 155 0.72 -2.21 -2.65
CA GLU A 155 1.10 -1.39 -1.51
C GLU A 155 2.57 -1.52 -1.18
N TRP A 156 3.25 -0.37 -1.10
CA TRP A 156 4.62 -0.31 -0.62
C TRP A 156 4.73 -0.80 0.84
N VAL A 157 5.66 -1.74 1.06
CA VAL A 157 6.08 -2.14 2.40
C VAL A 157 7.52 -1.70 2.67
N ARG A 158 7.98 -1.84 3.91
CA ARG A 158 9.34 -1.43 4.32
C ARG A 158 10.42 -2.31 3.69
N ASP A 159 10.14 -3.57 3.44
CA ASP A 159 11.12 -4.59 3.06
C ASP A 159 11.84 -4.32 1.72
N CYS A 160 13.11 -4.72 1.68
CA CYS A 160 13.86 -4.78 0.45
C CYS A 160 13.51 -6.05 -0.34
N GLY A 161 13.53 -5.98 -1.67
CA GLY A 161 13.36 -7.13 -2.56
C GLY A 161 14.58 -8.06 -2.55
N ASN A 162 14.85 -8.70 -1.41
CA ASN A 162 16.15 -9.27 -1.06
C ASN A 162 16.47 -10.63 -1.69
N SER A 163 15.46 -11.38 -2.13
CA SER A 163 15.60 -12.75 -2.61
C SER A 163 14.32 -13.24 -3.29
N THR A 164 14.41 -14.34 -4.04
CA THR A 164 13.27 -15.16 -4.46
C THR A 164 12.87 -16.20 -3.40
N SER A 165 13.65 -16.34 -2.33
CA SER A 165 13.44 -17.29 -1.23
C SER A 165 13.42 -16.60 0.14
N TYR A 166 12.59 -17.12 1.05
CA TYR A 166 12.46 -16.68 2.45
C TYR A 166 13.40 -17.39 3.43
N ARG A 167 14.34 -18.24 2.95
CA ARG A 167 15.23 -19.04 3.83
C ARG A 167 16.02 -18.23 4.87
N SER A 168 16.29 -16.95 4.58
CA SER A 168 17.00 -16.03 5.48
C SER A 168 16.18 -14.79 5.81
N ALA A 169 14.86 -14.88 5.66
CA ALA A 169 13.96 -13.81 6.08
C ALA A 169 13.90 -13.74 7.61
N PRO A 170 13.72 -12.54 8.19
CA PRO A 170 13.47 -12.41 9.62
C PRO A 170 12.21 -13.18 10.03
N ALA A 171 12.28 -13.86 11.17
CA ALA A 171 11.17 -14.61 11.75
C ALA A 171 10.46 -13.87 12.90
N ASP A 172 10.86 -12.63 13.17
CA ASP A 172 10.38 -11.78 14.28
C ASP A 172 9.40 -10.68 13.83
N GLY A 173 8.92 -10.76 12.59
CA GLY A 173 8.03 -9.76 11.99
C GLY A 173 8.73 -8.48 11.53
N SER A 174 10.04 -8.34 11.79
CA SER A 174 10.79 -7.16 11.35
C SER A 174 10.94 -7.11 9.84
N ALA A 175 11.05 -5.89 9.30
CA ALA A 175 11.28 -5.70 7.87
C ALA A 175 12.66 -6.21 7.47
N TRP A 176 12.73 -6.98 6.38
CA TRP A 176 13.96 -7.48 5.81
C TRP A 176 14.70 -6.36 5.08
N GLU A 177 15.50 -5.59 5.81
CA GLU A 177 16.28 -4.48 5.26
C GLU A 177 17.72 -4.87 4.90
N LYS A 178 18.28 -4.19 3.90
CA LYS A 178 19.70 -4.26 3.53
C LYS A 178 20.24 -2.86 3.26
N LYS A 179 21.53 -2.66 3.52
CA LYS A 179 22.23 -1.40 3.25
C LYS A 179 22.10 -0.96 1.78
N ALA A 180 22.19 -1.90 0.84
CA ALA A 180 22.07 -1.66 -0.61
C ALA A 180 20.73 -2.18 -1.18
N CYS A 181 19.64 -1.47 -0.87
CA CYS A 181 18.29 -1.85 -1.26
C CYS A 181 17.95 -1.39 -2.69
N LYS A 182 18.15 -2.26 -3.70
CA LYS A 182 17.89 -1.91 -5.11
C LYS A 182 16.40 -1.88 -5.49
N SER A 183 15.58 -2.66 -4.79
CA SER A 183 14.13 -2.72 -5.01
C SER A 183 13.40 -2.85 -3.67
N ARG A 184 12.15 -2.41 -3.63
CA ARG A 184 11.26 -2.52 -2.49
C ARG A 184 10.11 -3.44 -2.83
N VAL A 185 9.66 -4.19 -1.83
CA VAL A 185 8.55 -5.12 -1.98
C VAL A 185 7.23 -4.34 -2.06
N ILE A 186 6.31 -4.87 -2.85
CA ILE A 186 4.91 -4.47 -2.86
C ILE A 186 3.99 -5.68 -2.71
N ARG A 187 2.81 -5.45 -2.14
CA ARG A 187 1.84 -6.48 -1.74
C ARG A 187 0.41 -6.12 -2.17
N GLY A 188 -0.47 -7.12 -2.30
CA GLY A 188 -1.91 -6.89 -2.49
C GLY A 188 -2.47 -7.02 -3.91
N GLY A 189 -1.67 -6.94 -4.97
CA GLY A 189 -2.20 -6.91 -6.34
C GLY A 189 -2.71 -5.51 -6.73
N GLY A 190 -3.34 -5.35 -7.89
CA GLY A 190 -3.88 -4.06 -8.32
C GLY A 190 -4.96 -4.20 -9.37
N TRP A 191 -5.70 -3.12 -9.62
CA TRP A 191 -6.88 -3.09 -10.50
C TRP A 191 -6.65 -3.57 -11.94
N ASN A 192 -5.42 -3.48 -12.45
CA ASN A 192 -4.99 -3.93 -13.78
C ASN A 192 -4.14 -5.22 -13.73
N PHE A 193 -4.08 -5.90 -12.59
CA PHE A 193 -3.37 -7.16 -12.44
C PHE A 193 -4.34 -8.31 -12.25
N LYS A 194 -3.93 -9.46 -12.78
CA LYS A 194 -4.70 -10.69 -12.69
C LYS A 194 -4.84 -11.20 -11.26
N PRO A 195 -5.85 -12.03 -10.92
CA PRO A 195 -6.21 -12.29 -9.53
C PRO A 195 -5.12 -13.06 -8.78
N TRP A 196 -4.31 -13.87 -9.49
CA TRP A 196 -3.17 -14.57 -8.88
C TRP A 196 -2.12 -13.63 -8.26
N TYR A 197 -2.09 -12.35 -8.64
CA TYR A 197 -1.27 -11.31 -8.02
C TYR A 197 -1.91 -10.67 -6.79
N ALA A 198 -3.21 -10.86 -6.57
CA ALA A 198 -3.95 -10.32 -5.43
C ALA A 198 -4.05 -11.28 -4.23
N ARG A 199 -3.56 -12.51 -4.36
CA ARG A 199 -3.53 -13.50 -3.26
C ARG A 199 -2.71 -13.01 -2.07
N SER A 200 -3.05 -13.43 -0.86
CA SER A 200 -2.36 -13.11 0.40
C SER A 200 -0.84 -13.28 0.31
N ALA A 201 -0.36 -14.34 -0.34
CA ALA A 201 1.06 -14.64 -0.47
C ALA A 201 1.75 -13.92 -1.65
N ALA A 202 0.99 -13.30 -2.57
CA ALA A 202 1.54 -12.76 -3.81
C ALA A 202 2.39 -11.52 -3.54
N ARG A 203 3.64 -11.54 -4.01
CA ARG A 203 4.61 -10.44 -3.86
C ARG A 203 5.09 -9.98 -5.23
N PHE A 204 5.40 -8.70 -5.32
CA PHE A 204 6.18 -8.17 -6.43
C PHE A 204 7.22 -7.18 -5.90
N ARG A 205 8.03 -6.60 -6.80
CA ARG A 205 9.05 -5.63 -6.43
C ARG A 205 9.22 -4.59 -7.52
N PHE A 206 9.43 -3.36 -7.10
CA PHE A 206 9.76 -2.26 -7.97
C PHE A 206 10.95 -1.49 -7.44
N LEU A 207 11.56 -0.66 -8.30
CA LEU A 207 12.57 0.30 -7.84
C LEU A 207 11.89 1.29 -6.87
N PRO A 208 12.57 1.72 -5.80
CA PRO A 208 11.97 2.60 -4.81
C PRO A 208 11.59 3.99 -5.37
N ALA A 209 12.16 4.37 -6.52
CA ALA A 209 11.84 5.62 -7.22
C ALA A 209 10.70 5.48 -8.25
N SER A 210 10.24 4.26 -8.53
CA SER A 210 9.13 4.00 -9.45
C SER A 210 7.82 4.61 -8.93
N ARG A 211 6.97 5.05 -9.86
CA ARG A 211 5.66 5.65 -9.61
C ARG A 211 4.68 5.06 -10.61
N HIS A 212 3.89 4.08 -10.19
CA HIS A 212 2.96 3.36 -11.07
C HIS A 212 1.50 3.70 -10.73
N SER A 213 0.62 3.65 -11.72
CA SER A 213 -0.81 3.93 -11.62
C SER A 213 -1.59 2.93 -10.76
N SER A 214 -0.97 1.82 -10.41
CA SER A 214 -1.54 0.74 -9.60
C SER A 214 -0.74 0.50 -8.33
N VAL A 215 0.10 1.46 -7.89
CA VAL A 215 0.92 1.32 -6.68
C VAL A 215 0.67 2.51 -5.74
N GLY A 216 0.16 2.20 -4.55
CA GLY A 216 -0.04 3.10 -3.41
C GLY A 216 0.64 2.56 -2.15
N PHE A 217 0.05 2.84 -0.99
CA PHE A 217 0.53 2.33 0.30
C PHE A 217 -0.54 2.49 1.39
N ARG A 218 -0.42 1.70 2.46
CA ARG A 218 -1.12 1.93 3.73
C ARG A 218 -0.14 2.14 4.88
N LEU A 219 -0.65 2.63 6.00
CA LEU A 219 0.16 2.93 7.18
C LEU A 219 0.23 1.72 8.12
N ALA A 220 1.34 1.62 8.84
CA ALA A 220 1.43 0.91 10.10
C ALA A 220 1.78 1.89 11.22
N ARG A 221 1.42 1.54 12.46
CA ARG A 221 1.75 2.31 13.66
C ARG A 221 2.08 1.37 14.82
N ASP A 222 3.21 1.59 15.46
CA ASP A 222 3.57 0.87 16.69
C ASP A 222 2.67 1.32 17.85
N LEU A 223 2.31 0.39 18.74
CA LEU A 223 1.42 0.63 19.90
C LEU A 223 2.20 0.81 21.21
#